data_AF-A0A699IU41-F1
#
_entry.id   AF-A0A699IU41-F1
#
_cell.length_a   1.000
_cell.length_b   1.000
_cell.length_c   1.000
_cell.angle_alpha   90.00
_cell.angle_beta   90.00
_cell.angle_gamma   90.00
#
_symmetry.space_group_name_H-M   'P 1'
#
loop_
_entity.id
_entity.type
_entity.pdbx_description
1 polymer ?
#
loop_
_entity_poly.entity_id
_entity_poly.type
_entity_poly.pdbx_seq_one_letter_code
_entity_poly.pdbx_strand_id
1 'polypeptide(L)' 'MASEQSSSGPALHEMTTAIISSGLVPKPTSSTPFVPPSRNDWDLLFQPLFDELLIPPPNVDPPAPAVIAQSLK' A
#
# COMPACT_ATOMS: atom_id res chain seq x y z
N MET A 1 40.00 -10.79 -24.59
CA MET A 1 39.58 -9.86 -23.51
C MET A 1 38.65 -10.63 -22.58
N ALA A 2 39.13 -10.89 -21.36
CA ALA A 2 38.39 -11.43 -20.21
C ALA A 2 37.51 -10.31 -19.62
N SER A 3 36.42 -10.51 -18.90
CA SER A 3 35.96 -11.64 -18.08
C SER A 3 34.44 -11.64 -18.01
N GLU A 4 33.85 -12.83 -17.97
CA GLU A 4 32.46 -13.06 -17.56
C GLU A 4 32.29 -12.60 -16.11
N GLN A 5 31.61 -11.47 -15.90
CA GLN A 5 31.19 -11.05 -14.56
C GLN A 5 29.87 -11.74 -14.24
N SER A 6 29.97 -13.01 -13.85
CA SER A 6 28.92 -13.70 -13.13
C SER A 6 28.76 -13.01 -11.77
N SER A 7 27.91 -11.98 -11.72
CA SER A 7 27.34 -11.53 -10.45
C SER A 7 26.35 -12.60 -10.00
N SER A 8 26.88 -13.71 -9.50
CA SER A 8 26.14 -14.56 -8.61
C SER A 8 25.82 -13.69 -7.41
N GLY A 9 24.63 -13.08 -7.40
CA GLY A 9 24.03 -12.55 -6.19
C GLY A 9 24.08 -13.61 -5.10
N PRO A 10 23.96 -13.24 -3.82
CA PRO A 10 24.00 -14.20 -2.73
C PRO A 10 23.06 -15.33 -3.11
N ALA A 11 23.62 -16.53 -3.32
CA ALA A 11 22.82 -17.72 -3.46
C ALA A 11 21.91 -17.66 -2.25
N LEU A 12 20.60 -17.56 -2.48
CA LEU A 12 19.64 -17.84 -1.44
C LEU A 12 20.07 -19.22 -0.98
N HIS A 13 20.80 -19.25 0.14
CA HIS A 13 21.04 -20.47 0.85
C HIS A 13 19.66 -21.10 0.87
N GLU A 14 19.60 -22.29 0.32
CA GLU A 14 18.51 -23.21 0.48
C GLU A 14 17.96 -22.99 1.89
N MET A 15 16.92 -22.17 2.00
CA MET A 15 16.31 -21.76 3.26
C MET A 15 15.58 -23.02 3.64
N THR A 16 16.31 -23.81 4.40
CA THR A 16 16.41 -25.24 4.24
C THR A 16 15.06 -25.86 3.93
N THR A 17 14.95 -26.63 2.84
CA THR A 17 13.88 -27.64 2.68
C THR A 17 14.09 -28.78 3.69
N ALA A 18 14.43 -28.43 4.93
CA ALA A 18 14.32 -29.22 6.13
C ALA A 18 13.25 -28.53 6.99
N ILE A 19 12.07 -28.30 6.40
CA ILE A 19 10.82 -28.27 7.15
C ILE A 19 10.71 -29.68 7.74
N ILE A 20 11.33 -29.86 8.91
CA ILE A 20 10.90 -30.75 9.98
C ILE A 20 10.15 -32.00 9.50
N SER A 21 10.86 -33.12 9.40
CA SER A 21 10.30 -34.47 9.20
C SER A 21 9.36 -34.92 10.35
N SER A 22 8.88 -34.01 11.19
CA SER A 22 7.90 -34.23 12.25
C SER A 22 6.48 -34.01 11.73
N GLY A 23 6.05 -34.85 10.78
CA GLY A 23 4.61 -35.07 10.47
C GLY A 23 3.78 -33.85 10.06
N LEU A 24 4.38 -32.68 9.84
CA LEU A 24 3.67 -31.50 9.39
C LEU A 24 3.47 -31.62 7.89
N VAL A 25 2.32 -32.16 7.49
CA VAL A 25 1.86 -32.14 6.11
C VAL A 25 1.88 -30.67 5.66
N PRO A 26 2.69 -30.30 4.65
CA PRO A 26 2.64 -28.97 4.08
C PRO A 26 1.21 -28.73 3.63
N LYS A 27 0.52 -27.78 4.27
CA LYS A 27 -0.78 -27.36 3.75
C LYS A 27 -0.47 -26.74 2.39
N PRO A 28 -1.07 -27.19 1.28
CA PRO A 28 -0.91 -26.48 0.03
C PRO A 28 -1.45 -25.07 0.27
N THR A 29 -0.54 -24.09 0.32
CA THR A 29 -0.90 -22.68 0.32
C THR A 29 -1.52 -22.41 -1.04
N SER A 30 -2.81 -22.07 -1.04
CA SER A 30 -3.48 -21.64 -2.27
C SER A 30 -2.78 -20.38 -2.76
N SER A 31 -1.96 -20.54 -3.80
CA SER A 31 -1.40 -19.41 -4.52
C SER A 31 -2.53 -18.89 -5.41
N THR A 32 -3.35 -18.00 -4.86
CA THR A 32 -4.34 -17.30 -5.68
C THR A 32 -3.53 -16.32 -6.55
N PRO A 33 -3.56 -16.45 -7.88
CA PRO A 33 -2.80 -15.56 -8.74
C PRO A 33 -3.27 -14.13 -8.55
N PHE A 34 -2.34 -13.20 -8.38
CA PHE A 34 -2.66 -11.78 -8.37
C PHE A 34 -3.09 -11.36 -9.77
N VAL A 35 -4.39 -11.13 -9.94
CA VAL A 35 -4.92 -10.53 -11.16
C VAL A 35 -4.95 -9.02 -10.93
N PRO A 36 -4.17 -8.23 -11.70
CA PRO A 36 -4.21 -6.79 -11.57
C PRO A 36 -5.63 -6.28 -11.91
N PRO A 37 -6.16 -5.32 -11.15
CA PRO A 37 -7.45 -4.71 -11.47
C PRO A 37 -7.41 -4.08 -12.86
N SER A 38 -8.55 -4.08 -13.56
CA SER A 38 -8.67 -3.36 -14.83
C SER A 38 -8.59 -1.85 -14.60
N ARG A 39 -8.32 -1.07 -15.66
CA ARG A 39 -8.28 0.40 -15.57
C ARG A 39 -9.54 0.98 -14.94
N ASN A 40 -10.70 0.43 -15.29
CA ASN A 40 -11.99 0.87 -14.74
C ASN A 40 -12.11 0.54 -13.25
N ASP A 41 -11.57 -0.59 -12.80
CA ASP A 41 -11.55 -0.95 -11.38
C ASP A 41 -10.65 0.00 -10.60
N TRP A 42 -9.49 0.38 -11.16
CA TRP A 42 -8.63 1.41 -10.59
C TRP A 42 -9.34 2.77 -10.54
N ASP A 43 -10.00 3.18 -11.62
CA ASP A 43 -10.74 4.44 -11.65
C ASP A 43 -11.79 4.44 -10.52
N LEU A 44 -12.60 3.38 -10.37
CA LEU A 44 -13.59 3.29 -9.29
C LEU A 44 -12.99 3.29 -7.88
N LEU A 45 -11.85 2.61 -7.67
CA LEU A 45 -11.21 2.52 -6.36
C LEU A 45 -10.58 3.84 -5.93
N PHE A 46 -10.12 4.65 -6.88
CA PHE A 46 -9.38 5.88 -6.59
C PHE A 46 -10.14 7.17 -6.90
N GLN A 47 -11.25 7.11 -7.63
CA GLN A 47 -12.07 8.28 -7.96
C GLN A 47 -12.42 9.12 -6.71
N PRO A 48 -12.90 8.54 -5.59
CA PRO A 48 -13.27 9.35 -4.42
C PRO A 48 -12.08 10.08 -3.79
N LEU A 49 -10.91 9.46 -3.79
CA LEU A 49 -9.69 10.06 -3.25
C LEU A 49 -9.26 11.28 -4.06
N PHE A 50 -9.39 11.20 -5.38
CA PHE A 50 -9.08 12.32 -6.25
C PHE A 50 -10.18 13.37 -6.26
N ASP A 51 -11.45 12.98 -6.21
CA ASP A 51 -12.57 13.93 -6.18
C ASP A 51 -12.52 14.78 -4.90
N GLU A 52 -12.16 14.22 -3.75
CA GLU A 52 -11.99 14.98 -2.51
C GLU A 52 -10.75 15.91 -2.54
N LEU A 53 -9.69 15.53 -3.25
CA LEU A 53 -8.50 16.38 -3.41
C LEU A 53 -8.66 17.48 -4.47
N LEU A 54 -9.39 17.19 -5.54
CA LEU A 54 -9.61 18.10 -6.67
C LEU A 54 -10.80 19.03 -6.46
N ILE A 55 -11.80 18.58 -5.69
CA ILE A 55 -12.91 19.40 -5.25
C ILE A 55 -12.56 19.82 -3.83
N PRO A 56 -12.00 21.02 -3.60
CA PRO A 56 -11.83 21.49 -2.24
C PRO A 56 -13.19 21.40 -1.56
N PRO A 57 -13.26 20.89 -0.31
CA PRO A 57 -14.50 20.93 0.43
C PRO A 57 -15.04 22.36 0.36
N PRO A 58 -16.37 22.55 0.20
CA PRO A 58 -16.95 23.88 0.24
C PRO A 58 -16.36 24.56 1.47
N ASN A 59 -15.75 25.73 1.29
CA ASN A 59 -15.13 26.48 2.37
C ASN A 59 -16.21 26.68 3.43
N VAL A 60 -16.28 25.75 4.38
CA VAL A 60 -17.09 25.88 5.56
C VAL A 60 -16.33 26.95 6.29
N ASP A 61 -16.76 28.20 6.10
CA ASP A 61 -16.19 29.34 6.79
C ASP A 61 -16.02 28.87 8.24
N PRO A 62 -14.78 28.73 8.73
CA PRO A 62 -14.59 28.32 10.11
C PRO A 62 -15.39 29.35 10.91
N PRO A 63 -16.30 28.91 11.80
CA PRO A 63 -17.17 29.84 12.51
C PRO A 63 -16.27 30.92 13.05
N ALA A 64 -16.44 32.14 12.52
CA ALA A 64 -15.56 33.25 12.82
C ALA A 64 -15.40 33.25 14.33
N PRO A 65 -14.16 33.24 14.87
CA PRO A 65 -14.00 33.31 16.30
C PRO A 65 -14.78 34.53 16.72
N ALA A 66 -15.89 34.33 17.42
CA ALA A 66 -16.65 35.40 18.02
C ALA A 66 -15.67 35.96 19.05
N VAL A 67 -14.87 36.93 18.61
CA VAL A 67 -13.90 37.62 19.43
C VAL A 67 -14.75 38.29 20.49
N ILE A 68 -14.73 37.68 21.67
CA ILE A 68 -15.36 38.18 22.88
C ILE A 68 -14.56 39.41 23.31
N ALA A 69 -14.65 40.49 22.54
CA ALA A 69 -14.22 41.83 22.91
C ALA A 69 -15.42 42.64 23.37
N GLN A 70 -16.21 42.06 24.28
CA GLN A 70 -17.25 42.76 25.03
C GLN A 70 -16.94 42.69 26.53
N SER A 71 -15.79 43.22 26.96
CA SER A 71 -15.64 43.66 28.35
C SER A 71 -14.41 44.57 28.50
N LEU A 72 -14.57 45.85 28.18
CA LEU A 72 -13.96 46.93 28.96
C LEU A 72 -14.68 48.24 28.66
N LYS A 73 -15.66 48.58 29.50
CA LYS A 73 -16.09 49.96 29.74
C LYS A 73 -16.17 50.16 31.24
#